data_AF-A0A060C748-F1
#
_entry.id   AF-A0A060C748-F1
#
_cell.length_a   1.000
_cell.length_b   1.000
_cell.length_c   1.000
_cell.angle_alpha   90.00
_cell.angle_beta   90.00
_cell.angle_gamma   90.00
#
_symmetry.space_group_name_H-M   'P 1'
#
loop_
_entity.id
_entity.type
_entity.pdbx_description
1 polymer ?
#
loop_
_entity_poly.entity_id
_entity_poly.type
_entity_poly.pdbx_seq_one_letter_code
_entity_poly.pdbx_strand_id
1 'polypeptide(L)'
;RRGLVDGSDGRARGLVDVPGSGFAPLGFVEPAAPVSLVRESDTFVLENAEVRVTVDANGLVTSILDTSEDRELLPEGRVANLLQVHEDLPNAWDAWDIDAHYRHKVRDLTEFDSIEVVEDTPLRARLAVHRTFGSSSLTQTITVEADDPRVHFGVDLDWEETEKLLKVSFPFNIRAQYHSA
;
A
#
# COMPACT_ATOMS: atom_id res chain seq x y z
N ARG A 1 -4.30 4.94 22.75
CA ARG A 1 -3.93 4.36 21.44
C ARG A 1 -2.78 5.19 20.95
N ARG A 2 -1.69 4.53 20.53
CA ARG A 2 -0.57 5.23 19.92
C ARG A 2 -0.93 5.66 18.50
N GLY A 3 -0.62 6.90 18.16
CA GLY A 3 -0.89 7.47 16.85
C GLY A 3 0.29 8.31 16.41
N LEU A 4 0.62 8.24 15.13
CA LEU A 4 1.68 9.04 14.56
C LEU A 4 1.17 10.45 14.25
N VAL A 5 1.98 11.45 14.60
CA VAL A 5 1.71 12.85 14.27
C VAL A 5 2.54 13.23 13.06
N ASP A 6 1.87 13.69 12.01
CA ASP A 6 2.50 14.21 10.82
C ASP A 6 2.78 15.71 10.91
N GLY A 7 3.89 16.12 10.32
CA GLY A 7 4.20 17.52 10.07
C GLY A 7 3.43 18.07 8.87
N SER A 8 3.49 19.39 8.69
CA SER A 8 2.92 20.05 7.51
C SER A 8 3.55 19.63 6.18
N ASP A 9 4.73 19.00 6.24
CA ASP A 9 5.46 18.41 5.12
C ASP A 9 5.12 16.93 4.88
N GLY A 10 4.15 16.37 5.62
CA GLY A 10 3.72 14.97 5.49
C GLY A 10 4.70 13.94 6.08
N ARG A 11 5.73 14.40 6.79
CA ARG A 11 6.73 13.57 7.48
C ARG A 11 6.33 13.27 8.91
N ALA A 12 6.67 12.08 9.40
CA ALA A 12 6.45 11.73 10.80
C ALA A 12 7.23 12.67 11.75
N ARG A 13 6.55 13.23 12.76
CA ARG A 13 7.16 14.12 13.78
C ARG A 13 7.33 13.46 15.13
N GLY A 14 6.48 12.49 15.44
CA GLY A 14 6.57 11.75 16.68
C GLY A 14 5.33 10.91 16.91
N LEU A 15 5.45 9.99 17.85
CA LEU A 15 4.36 9.13 18.29
C LEU A 15 3.72 9.74 19.54
N VAL A 16 2.39 9.69 19.64
CA VAL A 16 1.65 10.19 20.81
C VAL A 16 0.71 9.11 21.34
N ASP A 17 0.38 9.15 22.63
CA ASP A 17 -0.69 8.32 23.20
C ASP A 17 -1.93 9.15 23.47
N VAL A 18 -3.03 8.79 22.81
CA VAL A 18 -4.32 9.46 22.96
C VAL A 18 -5.40 8.43 23.31
N PRO A 19 -6.18 8.62 24.38
CA PRO A 19 -7.33 7.77 24.68
C PRO A 19 -8.33 7.78 23.53
N GLY A 20 -9.05 6.67 23.34
CA GLY A 20 -10.15 6.61 22.37
C GLY A 20 -11.16 7.72 22.65
N SER A 21 -11.50 8.50 21.61
CA SER A 21 -12.42 9.64 21.72
C SER A 21 -12.00 10.71 22.75
N GLY A 22 -10.70 10.84 23.02
CA GLY A 22 -10.16 11.83 23.96
C GLY A 22 -9.24 12.86 23.31
N PHE A 23 -8.68 13.72 24.14
CA PHE A 23 -7.58 14.61 23.79
C PHE A 23 -6.46 14.46 24.83
N ALA A 24 -5.23 14.71 24.43
CA ALA A 24 -4.06 14.70 25.30
C ALA A 24 -3.17 15.91 24.97
N PRO A 25 -2.42 16.46 25.95
CA PRO A 25 -1.33 17.39 25.64
C PRO A 25 -0.35 16.75 24.66
N LEU A 26 0.23 17.55 23.76
CA LEU A 26 1.25 17.05 22.85
C LEU A 26 2.49 16.63 23.65
N GLY A 27 2.74 15.32 23.69
CA GLY A 27 3.93 14.73 24.28
C GLY A 27 4.35 13.52 23.45
N PHE A 28 5.58 13.57 22.94
CA PHE A 28 6.12 12.47 22.15
C PHE A 28 6.55 11.32 23.05
N VAL A 29 6.27 10.11 22.60
CA VAL A 29 6.70 8.86 23.23
C VAL A 29 7.62 8.09 22.29
N GLU A 30 8.53 7.31 22.86
CA GLU A 30 9.37 6.41 22.07
C GLU A 30 8.53 5.23 21.55
N PRO A 31 8.76 4.79 20.30
CA PRO A 31 8.10 3.61 19.75
C PRO A 31 8.51 2.35 20.52
N ALA A 32 7.56 1.46 20.81
CA ALA A 32 7.87 0.15 21.41
C ALA A 32 8.40 -0.84 20.36
N ALA A 33 7.85 -0.76 19.16
CA ALA A 33 8.17 -1.49 17.96
C ALA A 33 8.54 -0.49 16.87
N PRO A 34 9.79 0.04 16.86
CA PRO A 34 10.24 0.91 15.79
C PRO A 34 10.18 0.15 14.46
N VAL A 35 10.01 0.91 13.38
CA VAL A 35 10.06 0.37 12.03
C VAL A 35 11.47 0.53 11.45
N SER A 36 11.84 -0.37 10.54
CA SER A 36 13.06 -0.31 9.76
C SER A 36 12.76 -0.55 8.28
N LEU A 37 13.60 0.02 7.42
CA LEU A 37 13.63 -0.25 5.99
C LEU A 37 15.03 -0.74 5.61
N VAL A 38 15.11 -1.91 5.00
CA VAL A 38 16.37 -2.47 4.50
C VAL A 38 16.24 -2.78 3.01
N ARG A 39 17.27 -2.44 2.25
CA ARG A 39 17.39 -2.88 0.86
C ARG A 39 18.26 -4.14 0.80
N GLU A 40 17.68 -5.25 0.37
CA GLU A 40 18.35 -6.54 0.20
C GLU A 40 18.51 -6.82 -1.30
N SER A 41 19.69 -6.51 -1.85
CA SER A 41 19.92 -6.53 -3.31
C SER A 41 18.93 -5.60 -4.05
N ASP A 42 17.94 -6.17 -4.74
CA ASP A 42 16.93 -5.45 -5.51
C ASP A 42 15.54 -5.49 -4.85
N THR A 43 15.43 -5.99 -3.61
CA THR A 43 14.19 -5.95 -2.84
C THR A 43 14.28 -4.95 -1.70
N PHE A 44 13.12 -4.47 -1.25
CA PHE A 44 12.97 -3.62 -0.09
C PHE A 44 12.16 -4.36 0.96
N VAL A 45 12.64 -4.36 2.21
CA VAL A 45 11.96 -4.96 3.35
C VAL A 45 11.61 -3.83 4.32
N LEU A 46 10.32 -3.66 4.58
CA LEU A 46 9.80 -2.73 5.59
C LEU A 46 9.25 -3.57 6.74
N GLU A 47 9.75 -3.38 7.95
CA GLU A 47 9.45 -4.27 9.08
C GLU A 47 9.36 -3.51 10.41
N ASN A 48 8.33 -3.84 11.20
CA ASN A 48 8.25 -3.56 12.63
C ASN A 48 8.02 -4.88 13.39
N ALA A 49 7.65 -4.83 14.68
CA ALA A 49 7.44 -6.04 15.47
C ALA A 49 6.21 -6.89 15.06
N GLU A 50 5.25 -6.31 14.34
CA GLU A 50 3.93 -6.91 14.04
C GLU A 50 3.71 -7.24 12.56
N VAL A 51 4.43 -6.59 11.65
CA VAL A 51 4.34 -6.84 10.21
C VAL A 51 5.67 -6.68 9.49
N ARG A 52 5.94 -7.58 8.55
CA ARG A 52 7.06 -7.50 7.59
C ARG A 52 6.52 -7.50 6.17
N VAL A 53 6.89 -6.50 5.39
CA VAL A 53 6.48 -6.34 3.98
C VAL A 53 7.71 -6.41 3.09
N THR A 54 7.66 -7.28 2.08
CA THR A 54 8.71 -7.36 1.06
C THR A 54 8.20 -6.82 -0.26
N VAL A 55 8.93 -5.88 -0.83
CA VAL A 55 8.68 -5.26 -2.14
C VAL A 55 9.79 -5.67 -3.09
N ASP A 56 9.43 -6.14 -4.29
CA ASP A 56 10.39 -6.58 -5.29
C ASP A 56 11.01 -5.41 -6.08
N ALA A 57 11.89 -5.77 -7.02
CA ALA A 57 12.57 -4.83 -7.91
C ALA A 57 11.62 -4.05 -8.84
N ASN A 58 10.37 -4.48 -8.99
CA ASN A 58 9.34 -3.83 -9.80
C ASN A 58 8.38 -2.97 -8.96
N GLY A 59 8.64 -2.84 -7.67
CA GLY A 59 7.78 -2.08 -6.75
C GLY A 59 6.48 -2.82 -6.40
N LEU A 60 6.43 -4.14 -6.59
CA LEU A 60 5.28 -4.98 -6.26
C LEU A 60 5.48 -5.68 -4.93
N VAL A 61 4.41 -5.83 -4.15
CA VAL A 61 4.49 -6.49 -2.85
C VAL A 61 4.48 -8.00 -3.06
N THR A 62 5.55 -8.69 -2.67
CA THR A 62 5.70 -10.14 -2.81
C THR A 62 5.39 -10.92 -1.53
N SER A 63 5.45 -10.25 -0.38
CA SER A 63 5.15 -10.84 0.93
C SER A 63 4.55 -9.79 1.86
N ILE A 64 3.54 -10.20 2.62
CA ILE A 64 3.03 -9.48 3.79
C ILE A 64 2.93 -10.52 4.92
N LEU A 65 3.93 -10.56 5.78
CA LEU A 65 4.01 -11.48 6.89
C LEU A 65 3.45 -10.80 8.15
N ASP A 66 2.40 -11.38 8.71
CA ASP A 66 1.99 -11.12 10.09
C ASP A 66 2.97 -11.84 11.02
N THR A 67 3.83 -11.08 11.68
CA THR A 67 4.91 -11.63 12.52
C THR A 67 4.39 -12.11 13.87
N SER A 68 3.23 -11.63 14.31
CA SER A 68 2.61 -12.04 15.57
C SER A 68 2.09 -13.47 15.51
N GLU A 69 1.60 -13.89 14.34
CA GLU A 69 1.04 -15.21 14.07
C GLU A 69 1.94 -16.09 13.16
N ASP A 70 3.13 -15.60 12.79
CA ASP A 70 4.04 -16.21 11.81
C ASP A 70 3.31 -16.67 10.53
N ARG A 71 2.51 -15.76 9.98
CA ARG A 71 1.56 -16.08 8.89
C ARG A 71 1.77 -15.20 7.67
N GLU A 72 2.14 -15.84 6.57
CA GLU A 72 2.17 -15.20 5.25
C GLU A 72 0.73 -14.96 4.74
N LEU A 73 0.44 -13.70 4.39
CA LEU A 73 -0.87 -13.29 3.89
C LEU A 73 -1.00 -13.38 2.38
N LEU A 74 0.10 -13.51 1.63
CA LEU A 74 0.08 -13.67 0.17
C LEU A 74 0.39 -15.13 -0.24
N PRO A 75 -0.33 -15.72 -1.20
CA PRO A 75 0.02 -17.02 -1.75
C PRO A 75 1.39 -16.98 -2.44
N GLU A 76 2.12 -18.09 -2.37
CA GLU A 76 3.42 -18.24 -3.03
C GLU A 76 3.35 -17.86 -4.52
N GLY A 77 4.32 -17.06 -4.98
CA GLY A 77 4.44 -16.62 -6.36
C GLY A 77 3.38 -15.59 -6.79
N ARG A 78 2.54 -15.09 -5.88
CA ARG A 78 1.58 -14.01 -6.16
C ARG A 78 2.11 -12.70 -5.62
N VAL A 79 1.72 -11.62 -6.29
CA VAL A 79 2.05 -10.25 -5.90
C VAL A 79 0.79 -9.46 -5.56
N ALA A 80 0.94 -8.51 -4.65
CA ALA A 80 -0.11 -7.58 -4.22
C ALA A 80 0.30 -6.13 -4.53
N ASN A 81 -0.62 -5.20 -4.25
CA ASN A 81 -0.50 -3.80 -4.66
C ASN A 81 -0.30 -3.65 -6.18
N LEU A 82 -0.74 -4.64 -6.96
CA LEU A 82 -0.63 -4.66 -8.40
C LEU A 82 -1.79 -3.90 -9.01
N LEU A 83 -1.47 -2.82 -9.73
CA LEU A 83 -2.47 -2.07 -10.48
C LEU A 83 -2.81 -2.78 -11.79
N GLN A 84 -4.09 -2.78 -12.13
CA GLN A 84 -4.67 -3.45 -13.27
C GLN A 84 -5.59 -2.49 -14.01
N VAL A 85 -5.32 -2.26 -15.30
CA VAL A 85 -6.16 -1.45 -16.17
C VAL A 85 -7.08 -2.38 -16.95
N HIS A 86 -8.37 -2.06 -16.91
CA HIS A 86 -9.43 -2.75 -17.62
C HIS A 86 -10.03 -1.84 -18.68
N GLU A 87 -10.60 -2.43 -19.74
CA GLU A 87 -11.51 -1.70 -20.62
C GLU A 87 -12.87 -1.53 -19.91
N ASP A 88 -13.42 -0.32 -19.98
CA ASP A 88 -14.73 0.03 -19.40
C ASP A 88 -15.65 0.56 -20.50
N LEU A 89 -16.34 -0.37 -21.16
CA LEU A 89 -17.23 -0.15 -22.29
C LEU A 89 -18.56 -0.87 -22.00
N PRO A 90 -19.41 -0.34 -21.11
CA PRO A 90 -20.70 -0.97 -20.80
C PRO A 90 -21.65 -0.92 -22.01
N ASN A 91 -22.58 -1.87 -22.08
CA ASN A 91 -23.56 -1.94 -23.19
C ASN A 91 -24.57 -0.80 -23.18
N ALA A 92 -24.81 -0.19 -22.02
CA ALA A 92 -25.65 0.98 -21.84
C ALA A 92 -25.17 1.79 -20.63
N TRP A 93 -25.29 3.12 -20.72
CA TRP A 93 -25.05 4.09 -19.65
C TRP A 93 -23.63 4.07 -19.06
N ASP A 94 -22.68 4.61 -19.83
CA ASP A 94 -21.25 4.70 -19.53
C ASP A 94 -20.88 5.26 -18.14
N ALA A 95 -21.75 6.04 -17.51
CA ALA A 95 -21.50 6.65 -16.19
C ALA A 95 -22.11 5.87 -15.01
N TRP A 96 -22.87 4.80 -15.25
CA TRP A 96 -23.64 4.09 -14.21
C TRP A 96 -23.33 2.60 -14.14
N ASP A 97 -23.00 1.97 -15.27
CA ASP A 97 -22.79 0.53 -15.34
C ASP A 97 -21.32 0.18 -15.55
N ILE A 98 -20.83 -0.81 -14.78
CA ILE A 98 -19.58 -1.51 -15.04
C ILE A 98 -19.95 -2.95 -15.40
N ASP A 99 -19.92 -3.25 -16.69
CA ASP A 99 -20.37 -4.54 -17.17
C ASP A 99 -19.34 -5.65 -16.94
N ALA A 100 -19.81 -6.86 -16.63
CA ALA A 100 -18.95 -7.98 -16.20
C ALA A 100 -17.80 -8.35 -17.16
N HIS A 101 -17.94 -8.02 -18.45
CA HIS A 101 -16.94 -8.29 -19.48
C HIS A 101 -15.70 -7.37 -19.43
N TYR A 102 -15.70 -6.32 -18.58
CA TYR A 102 -14.46 -5.57 -18.22
C TYR A 102 -13.34 -6.51 -17.73
N ARG A 103 -13.71 -7.65 -17.15
CA ARG A 103 -12.78 -8.66 -16.62
C ARG A 103 -12.03 -9.43 -17.71
N HIS A 104 -12.49 -9.39 -18.96
CA HIS A 104 -11.90 -10.19 -20.04
C HIS A 104 -10.62 -9.59 -20.62
N LYS A 105 -10.42 -8.28 -20.44
CA LYS A 105 -9.21 -7.58 -20.88
C LYS A 105 -8.62 -6.84 -19.70
N VAL A 106 -7.47 -7.35 -19.25
CA VAL A 106 -6.74 -6.83 -18.11
C VAL A 106 -5.30 -6.59 -18.54
N ARG A 107 -4.78 -5.40 -18.29
CA ARG A 107 -3.35 -5.11 -18.37
C ARG A 107 -2.82 -4.86 -16.97
N ASP A 108 -1.88 -5.71 -16.56
CA ASP A 108 -1.12 -5.50 -15.33
C ASP A 108 -0.09 -4.39 -15.54
N LEU A 109 -0.05 -3.41 -14.62
CA LEU A 109 0.93 -2.33 -14.64
C LEU A 109 2.14 -2.72 -13.79
N THR A 110 3.05 -3.48 -14.40
CA THR A 110 4.29 -3.95 -13.77
C THR A 110 5.49 -3.06 -14.08
N GLU A 111 5.46 -2.37 -15.22
CA GLU A 111 6.42 -1.34 -15.61
C GLU A 111 6.38 -0.16 -14.63
N PHE A 112 7.54 0.41 -14.30
CA PHE A 112 7.70 1.53 -13.39
C PHE A 112 8.79 2.48 -13.91
N ASP A 113 8.71 3.74 -13.48
CA ASP A 113 9.69 4.78 -13.84
C ASP A 113 10.80 4.85 -12.79
N SER A 114 10.42 4.86 -11.50
CA SER A 114 11.35 4.87 -10.38
C SER A 114 10.75 4.27 -9.11
N ILE A 115 11.64 3.86 -8.20
CA ILE A 115 11.31 3.45 -6.83
C ILE A 115 12.19 4.28 -5.89
N GLU A 116 11.56 4.93 -4.91
CA GLU A 116 12.21 5.86 -4.00
C GLU A 116 11.90 5.53 -2.54
N VAL A 117 12.94 5.55 -1.69
CA VAL A 117 12.75 5.53 -0.23
C VAL A 117 12.42 6.96 0.18
N VAL A 118 11.15 7.21 0.47
CA VAL A 118 10.64 8.52 0.87
C VAL A 118 10.98 8.79 2.33
N GLU A 119 10.65 7.87 3.23
CA GLU A 119 11.00 7.93 4.66
C GLU A 119 11.69 6.65 5.10
N ASP A 120 12.75 6.79 5.89
CA ASP A 120 13.41 5.72 6.61
C ASP A 120 13.83 6.26 7.98
N THR A 121 12.91 6.13 8.94
CA THR A 121 13.10 6.56 10.32
C THR A 121 12.54 5.49 11.26
N PRO A 122 12.93 5.47 12.55
CA PRO A 122 12.34 4.55 13.52
C PRO A 122 10.82 4.68 13.69
N LEU A 123 10.20 5.76 13.21
CA LEU A 123 8.77 6.03 13.31
C LEU A 123 7.98 5.60 12.06
N ARG A 124 8.59 5.72 10.89
CA ARG A 124 7.95 5.45 9.60
C ARG A 124 8.98 5.03 8.55
N ALA A 125 8.67 3.94 7.86
CA ALA A 125 9.29 3.51 6.62
C ALA A 125 8.28 3.71 5.48
N ARG A 126 8.65 4.43 4.42
CA ARG A 126 7.78 4.71 3.27
C ARG A 126 8.55 4.58 1.97
N LEU A 127 8.05 3.71 1.09
CA LEU A 127 8.51 3.55 -0.28
C LEU A 127 7.50 4.22 -1.23
N ALA A 128 7.98 4.89 -2.27
CA ALA A 128 7.18 5.37 -3.39
C ALA A 128 7.58 4.65 -4.68
N VAL A 129 6.59 4.29 -5.48
CA VAL A 129 6.76 3.69 -6.81
C VAL A 129 6.03 4.56 -7.82
N HIS A 130 6.78 5.15 -8.74
CA HIS A 130 6.26 6.02 -9.79
C HIS A 130 6.01 5.20 -11.06
N ARG A 131 4.84 5.40 -11.68
CA ARG A 131 4.46 4.70 -12.91
C ARG A 131 3.76 5.65 -13.89
N THR A 132 4.11 5.52 -15.16
CA THR A 132 3.35 6.07 -16.29
C THR A 132 2.72 4.93 -17.10
N PHE A 133 1.47 5.10 -17.50
CA PHE A 133 0.78 4.20 -18.40
C PHE A 133 -0.20 5.00 -19.28
N GLY A 134 -0.23 4.71 -20.58
CA GLY A 134 -1.03 5.51 -21.51
C GLY A 134 -0.59 6.98 -21.47
N SER A 135 -1.53 7.87 -21.16
CA SER A 135 -1.30 9.30 -20.92
C SER A 135 -1.32 9.65 -19.43
N SER A 136 -1.52 8.67 -18.55
CA SER A 136 -1.69 8.87 -17.11
C SER A 136 -0.40 8.60 -16.34
N SER A 137 -0.28 9.22 -15.16
CA SER A 137 0.83 8.99 -14.25
C SER A 137 0.35 8.81 -12.82
N LEU A 138 1.04 8.00 -12.04
CA LEU A 138 0.69 7.74 -10.66
C LEU A 138 1.90 7.47 -9.77
N THR A 139 1.68 7.66 -8.48
CA THR A 139 2.61 7.29 -7.42
C THR A 139 1.90 6.37 -6.43
N GLN A 140 2.38 5.14 -6.29
CA GLN A 140 1.95 4.24 -5.21
C GLN A 140 2.88 4.42 -4.02
N THR A 141 2.33 4.59 -2.82
CA THR A 141 3.11 4.62 -1.57
C THR A 141 2.82 3.39 -0.74
N ILE A 142 3.87 2.78 -0.18
CA ILE A 142 3.80 1.63 0.73
C ILE A 142 4.44 2.09 2.03
N THR A 143 3.67 2.15 3.11
CA THR A 143 4.12 2.66 4.41
C THR A 143 3.91 1.63 5.51
N VAL A 144 4.94 1.43 6.33
CA VAL A 144 4.86 0.74 7.62
C VAL A 144 5.24 1.76 8.69
N GLU A 145 4.46 1.80 9.77
CA GLU A 145 4.67 2.75 10.88
C GLU A 145 5.07 2.00 12.15
N ALA A 146 5.76 2.69 13.05
CA ALA A 146 6.04 2.15 14.37
C ALA A 146 4.76 1.94 15.17
N ASP A 147 4.71 0.87 15.97
CA ASP A 147 3.56 0.50 16.80
C ASP A 147 2.21 0.36 16.07
N ASP A 148 2.23 0.14 14.74
CA ASP A 148 1.04 -0.08 13.92
C ASP A 148 1.13 -1.43 13.18
N PRO A 149 0.21 -2.39 13.41
CA PRO A 149 0.21 -3.65 12.68
C PRO A 149 -0.27 -3.51 11.22
N ARG A 150 -0.70 -2.31 10.81
CA ARG A 150 -1.25 -2.07 9.47
C ARG A 150 -0.16 -1.66 8.48
N VAL A 151 -0.27 -2.19 7.28
CA VAL A 151 0.43 -1.67 6.10
C VAL A 151 -0.47 -0.65 5.42
N HIS A 152 0.02 0.57 5.22
CA HIS A 152 -0.73 1.64 4.58
C HIS A 152 -0.33 1.74 3.10
N PHE A 153 -1.33 1.69 2.23
CA PHE A 153 -1.16 1.87 0.79
C PHE A 153 -1.84 3.17 0.36
N GLY A 154 -1.10 4.01 -0.35
CA GLY A 154 -1.62 5.25 -0.96
C GLY A 154 -1.44 5.23 -2.46
N VAL A 155 -2.35 5.89 -3.19
CA VAL A 155 -2.23 6.13 -4.63
C VAL A 155 -2.54 7.60 -4.88
N ASP A 156 -1.58 8.31 -5.46
CA ASP A 156 -1.78 9.62 -6.08
C ASP A 156 -1.78 9.40 -7.60
N LEU A 157 -2.79 9.90 -8.30
CA LEU A 157 -3.08 9.57 -9.68
C LEU A 157 -3.51 10.81 -10.46
N ASP A 158 -2.76 11.11 -11.52
CA ASP A 158 -3.17 12.00 -12.59
C ASP A 158 -3.73 11.16 -13.74
N TRP A 159 -5.05 11.22 -13.95
CA TRP A 159 -5.80 10.32 -14.82
C TRP A 159 -6.25 11.03 -16.09
N GLU A 160 -5.72 10.58 -17.22
CA GLU A 160 -6.06 11.07 -18.56
C GLU A 160 -6.54 9.95 -19.50
N GLU A 161 -7.00 8.80 -18.96
CA GLU A 161 -7.56 7.74 -19.77
C GLU A 161 -9.09 7.87 -19.99
N THR A 162 -9.55 7.37 -21.13
CA THR A 162 -10.97 7.28 -21.49
C THR A 162 -11.41 5.81 -21.56
N GLU A 163 -12.62 5.49 -21.08
CA GLU A 163 -13.20 4.13 -21.14
C GLU A 163 -12.27 3.07 -20.51
N LYS A 164 -11.62 3.45 -19.40
CA LYS A 164 -10.75 2.58 -18.61
C LYS A 164 -11.20 2.54 -17.15
N LEU A 165 -10.94 1.40 -16.52
CA LEU A 165 -11.12 1.20 -15.09
C LEU A 165 -9.79 0.75 -14.48
N LEU A 166 -9.30 1.49 -13.48
CA LEU A 166 -8.13 1.11 -12.70
C LEU A 166 -8.55 0.34 -11.44
N LYS A 167 -7.93 -0.81 -11.21
CA LYS A 167 -8.10 -1.61 -10.00
C LYS A 167 -6.76 -1.92 -9.37
N VAL A 168 -6.74 -2.10 -8.05
CA VAL A 168 -5.59 -2.66 -7.33
C VAL A 168 -5.92 -4.07 -6.86
N SER A 169 -4.97 -5.00 -7.01
CA SER A 169 -5.14 -6.42 -6.69
C SER A 169 -4.35 -6.79 -5.43
N PHE A 170 -5.04 -7.43 -4.48
CA PHE A 170 -4.48 -8.02 -3.26
C PHE A 170 -4.99 -9.47 -3.15
N PRO A 171 -4.22 -10.46 -3.63
CA PRO A 171 -4.68 -11.85 -3.71
C PRO A 171 -4.49 -12.57 -2.37
N PHE A 172 -5.11 -12.10 -1.28
CA PHE A 172 -4.88 -12.65 0.06
C PHE A 172 -5.14 -14.16 0.16
N ASN A 173 -4.28 -14.83 0.92
CA ASN A 173 -4.41 -16.24 1.30
C ASN A 173 -5.41 -16.39 2.47
N ILE A 174 -6.69 -16.12 2.16
CA ILE A 174 -7.80 -16.21 3.10
C ILE A 174 -8.90 -17.06 2.49
N ARG A 175 -9.38 -18.05 3.26
CA ARG A 175 -10.57 -18.82 2.91
C ARG A 175 -11.73 -18.42 3.82
N ALA A 176 -12.63 -17.61 3.30
CA ALA A 176 -13.84 -17.19 4.00
C ALA A 176 -15.08 -17.38 3.10
N GLN A 177 -16.23 -17.69 3.71
CA GLN A 177 -17.51 -17.79 2.98
C GLN A 177 -18.17 -16.42 2.76
N TYR A 178 -17.79 -15.44 3.59
CA TYR A 178 -18.35 -14.10 3.59
C TYR A 178 -17.21 -13.09 3.70
N HIS A 179 -17.43 -11.90 3.15
CA HIS A 179 -16.58 -10.74 3.34
C HIS A 179 -17.45 -9.59 3.85
N SER A 180 -16.84 -8.67 4.60
CA SER A 180 -17.45 -7.40 5.01
C SER A 180 -16.50 -6.29 4.61
N ALA A 181 -17.07 -5.20 4.08
CA ALA A 181 -16.37 -3.95 3.82
C ALA A 181 -16.82 -2.89 4.84
#